data_AF-F2UIA8-F1
#
_entry.id   AF-F2UIA8-F1
#
_cell.length_a   1.000
_cell.length_b   1.000
_cell.length_c   1.000
_cell.angle_alpha   90.00
_cell.angle_beta   90.00
_cell.angle_gamma   90.00
#
_symmetry.space_group_name_H-M   'P 1'
#
loop_
_entity.id
_entity.type
_entity.pdbx_description
1 polymer ?
#
loop_
_entity_poly.entity_id
_entity_poly.type
_entity_poly.pdbx_seq_one_letter_code
_entity_poly.pdbx_strand_id
1 'polypeptide(L)'
;MFTGIVEEIGTVVSLQTDQEVTLWDGRKGKATVLVVQCSEQVLGGAYIGCSIAVNGVCLTVVAFETDAANTEAANTFTVHLAPETLRKTNLGLLRTGDGVNLERALAEGGRNSGHNVQGHVDGTGVVFSRENDGEALKMVIRAPPPLMKYIVPKGFIAVDGTSLTVVDVDREQSTFSFMLIPHTQSAVVLPRRLVGHQVNLEVDVTAKYVEAQLQQQQQQQQQQKTTLGDDAAPHASDQNTPATAGQGSTGHSGDGNNGRSSSSSSANAPTVTADAEMAAISSQTERGRTVHGAGLRVPLGVDTSTCRVAIVKTCWHDELIGVMRDKCVQRLLDRGVQQSNITEVAVPGSFELPFAVASLLSRKQQTGSSNIGADDGGEDDGANDGAADGAADDDGSAFDVVICMGILLKGGTIHMEVIANAVTPAIMDLQLRTGVPIVFGVLTTLSIEQASERAHSALPESWADSAISMAAHNFSRNV
;
A
#
# COMPACT_ATOMS: atom_id res chain seq x y z
N MET A 1 12.25 -15.87 -4.73
CA MET A 1 11.29 -15.01 -5.42
C MET A 1 11.26 -15.40 -6.89
N PHE A 2 10.11 -15.25 -7.52
CA PHE A 2 9.78 -15.59 -8.89
C PHE A 2 9.00 -14.42 -9.51
N THR A 3 8.67 -14.54 -10.79
CA THR A 3 7.94 -13.53 -11.56
C THR A 3 6.55 -13.98 -11.97
N GLY A 4 6.30 -15.30 -11.92
CA GLY A 4 5.12 -15.95 -12.46
C GLY A 4 5.15 -16.10 -13.98
N ILE A 5 6.32 -15.95 -14.60
CA ILE A 5 6.51 -16.21 -16.03
C ILE A 5 7.06 -17.62 -16.14
N VAL A 6 6.15 -18.56 -16.42
CA VAL A 6 6.49 -19.99 -16.59
C VAL A 6 7.49 -20.14 -17.72
N GLU A 7 8.59 -20.83 -17.42
CA GLU A 7 9.68 -21.06 -18.36
C GLU A 7 9.47 -22.33 -19.18
N GLU A 8 8.88 -23.35 -18.56
CA GLU A 8 8.71 -24.68 -19.13
C GLU A 8 7.51 -25.42 -18.53
N ILE A 9 6.90 -26.32 -19.30
CA ILE A 9 6.03 -27.37 -18.77
C ILE A 9 6.86 -28.64 -18.57
N GLY A 10 7.20 -28.95 -17.32
CA GLY A 10 7.84 -30.21 -16.96
C GLY A 10 6.85 -31.37 -16.86
N THR A 11 7.38 -32.58 -16.70
CA THR A 11 6.58 -33.81 -16.56
C THR A 11 6.90 -34.52 -15.25
N VAL A 12 5.88 -34.86 -14.46
CA VAL A 12 6.05 -35.64 -13.24
C VAL A 12 6.51 -37.05 -13.59
N VAL A 13 7.69 -37.44 -13.12
CA VAL A 13 8.22 -38.80 -13.28
C VAL A 13 7.67 -39.69 -12.18
N SER A 14 7.71 -39.22 -10.93
CA SER A 14 7.18 -39.97 -9.79
C SER A 14 6.79 -39.05 -8.64
N LEU A 15 5.80 -39.50 -7.87
CA LEU A 15 5.44 -38.95 -6.57
C LEU A 15 5.36 -40.12 -5.59
N GLN A 16 6.31 -40.19 -4.66
CA GLN A 16 6.43 -41.28 -3.71
C GLN A 16 6.22 -40.77 -2.29
N THR A 17 5.29 -41.37 -1.57
CA THR A 17 5.05 -41.06 -0.15
C THR A 17 5.88 -41.98 0.74
N ASP A 18 6.09 -41.56 2.00
CA ASP A 18 6.75 -42.35 3.03
C ASP A 18 8.17 -42.85 2.70
N GLN A 19 8.90 -42.14 1.82
CA GLN A 19 10.29 -42.45 1.50
C GLN A 19 11.18 -42.17 2.71
N GLU A 20 12.04 -43.12 3.05
CA GLU A 20 12.97 -42.96 4.16
C GLU A 20 14.03 -41.90 3.81
N VAL A 21 14.16 -40.89 4.67
CA VAL A 21 15.16 -39.82 4.53
C VAL A 21 15.93 -39.65 5.84
N THR A 22 17.16 -39.15 5.74
CA THR A 22 17.96 -38.78 6.92
C THR A 22 17.68 -37.32 7.29
N LEU A 23 17.28 -37.09 8.54
CA LEU A 23 17.03 -35.76 9.08
C LEU A 23 18.34 -35.08 9.51
N TRP A 24 18.27 -33.78 9.81
CA TRP A 24 19.43 -32.96 10.20
C TRP A 24 20.17 -33.50 11.44
N ASP A 25 19.50 -34.25 12.31
CA ASP A 25 20.05 -34.85 13.53
C ASP A 25 20.46 -36.33 13.35
N GLY A 26 20.48 -36.82 12.11
CA GLY A 26 20.87 -38.19 11.77
C GLY A 26 19.76 -39.23 11.96
N ARG A 27 18.59 -38.87 12.49
CA ARG A 27 17.46 -39.81 12.59
C ARG A 27 16.85 -40.10 11.23
N LYS A 28 16.18 -41.26 11.12
CA LYS A 28 15.36 -41.62 9.95
C LYS A 28 13.98 -40.97 10.07
N GLY A 29 13.57 -40.30 9.01
CA GLY A 29 12.25 -39.72 8.84
C GLY A 29 11.58 -40.24 7.56
N LYS A 30 10.36 -39.78 7.32
CA LYS A 30 9.59 -40.07 6.10
C LYS A 30 9.35 -38.78 5.35
N ALA A 31 9.56 -38.78 4.03
CA ALA A 31 9.27 -37.65 3.16
C ALA A 31 8.36 -38.08 2.01
N THR A 32 7.62 -37.12 1.47
CA THR A 32 7.02 -37.25 0.14
C THR A 32 7.99 -36.68 -0.88
N VAL A 33 8.42 -37.50 -1.83
CA VAL A 33 9.45 -37.17 -2.82
C VAL A 33 8.77 -37.02 -4.18
N LEU A 34 8.99 -35.87 -4.81
CA LEU A 34 8.52 -35.57 -6.16
C LEU A 34 9.73 -35.49 -7.09
N VAL A 35 9.70 -36.24 -8.18
CA VAL A 35 10.70 -36.21 -9.25
C VAL A 35 10.04 -35.66 -10.51
N VAL A 36 10.66 -34.63 -11.10
CA VAL A 36 10.15 -33.93 -12.28
C VAL A 36 11.21 -33.95 -13.37
N GLN A 37 10.80 -34.35 -14.56
CA GLN A 37 11.57 -34.22 -15.79
C GLN A 37 11.40 -32.81 -16.36
N CYS A 38 12.50 -32.22 -16.81
CA CYS A 38 12.53 -30.89 -17.43
C CYS A 38 13.73 -30.75 -18.37
N SER A 39 13.77 -29.69 -19.15
CA SER A 39 14.88 -29.38 -20.06
C SER A 39 16.05 -28.70 -19.36
N GLU A 40 17.15 -28.50 -20.10
CA GLU A 40 18.28 -27.70 -19.65
C GLU A 40 17.91 -26.22 -19.40
N GLN A 41 16.78 -25.73 -19.92
CA GLN A 41 16.31 -24.38 -19.64
C GLN A 41 16.07 -24.17 -18.14
N VAL A 42 15.51 -25.17 -17.44
CA VAL A 42 15.23 -25.10 -16.00
C VAL A 42 16.42 -25.58 -15.16
N LEU A 43 17.19 -26.58 -15.61
CA LEU A 43 18.36 -27.07 -14.87
C LEU A 43 19.63 -26.24 -15.09
N GLY A 44 19.66 -25.37 -16.09
CA GLY A 44 20.81 -24.51 -16.37
C GLY A 44 21.16 -23.64 -15.16
N GLY A 45 22.30 -23.92 -14.53
CA GLY A 45 22.77 -23.25 -13.31
C GLY A 45 22.15 -23.77 -12.00
N ALA A 46 21.42 -24.89 -12.03
CA ALA A 46 20.89 -25.52 -10.84
C ALA A 46 22.01 -26.05 -9.93
N TYR A 47 21.75 -26.02 -8.64
CA TYR A 47 22.62 -26.57 -7.60
C TYR A 47 21.74 -27.12 -6.47
N ILE A 48 22.26 -28.07 -5.70
CA ILE A 48 21.52 -28.61 -4.55
C ILE A 48 21.27 -27.48 -3.55
N GLY A 49 20.01 -27.25 -3.20
CA GLY A 49 19.58 -26.14 -2.36
C GLY A 49 19.00 -24.94 -3.13
N CYS A 50 19.09 -24.91 -4.46
CA CYS A 50 18.41 -23.87 -5.25
C CYS A 50 16.88 -24.03 -5.20
N SER A 51 16.17 -22.97 -5.57
CA SER A 51 14.71 -22.94 -5.56
C SER A 51 14.13 -22.97 -6.97
N ILE A 52 13.18 -23.87 -7.21
CA ILE A 52 12.39 -23.97 -8.44
C ILE A 52 10.91 -23.97 -8.04
N ALA A 53 10.10 -23.16 -8.72
CA ALA A 53 8.66 -23.16 -8.54
C ALA A 53 8.03 -24.28 -9.38
N VAL A 54 7.25 -25.16 -8.74
CA VAL A 54 6.46 -26.21 -9.40
C VAL A 54 4.98 -25.92 -9.20
N ASN A 55 4.25 -25.63 -10.29
CA ASN A 55 2.89 -25.07 -10.23
C ASN A 55 2.78 -23.88 -9.25
N GLY A 56 3.79 -23.01 -9.22
CA GLY A 56 3.84 -21.85 -8.32
C GLY A 56 4.19 -22.17 -6.87
N VAL A 57 4.63 -23.38 -6.55
CA VAL A 57 5.11 -23.74 -5.22
C VAL A 57 6.62 -23.71 -5.21
N CYS A 58 7.22 -22.83 -4.40
CA CYS A 58 8.67 -22.77 -4.19
C CYS A 58 9.15 -24.06 -3.53
N LEU A 59 10.02 -24.81 -4.21
CA LEU A 59 10.58 -26.05 -3.72
C LEU A 59 12.10 -26.05 -3.83
N THR A 60 12.74 -26.66 -2.84
CA THR A 60 14.20 -26.79 -2.79
C THR A 60 14.64 -28.05 -3.50
N VAL A 61 15.52 -27.90 -4.50
CA VAL A 61 16.13 -29.03 -5.21
C VAL A 61 17.08 -29.78 -4.27
N VAL A 62 16.83 -31.07 -4.06
CA VAL A 62 17.67 -31.92 -3.18
C VAL A 62 18.58 -32.86 -3.96
N ALA A 63 18.23 -33.15 -5.21
CA ALA A 63 19.03 -33.90 -6.16
C ALA A 63 18.59 -33.52 -7.57
N PHE A 64 19.49 -33.65 -8.54
CA PHE A 64 19.16 -33.52 -9.96
C PHE A 64 20.14 -34.35 -10.78
N GLU A 65 19.67 -34.81 -11.93
CA GLU A 65 20.43 -35.60 -12.88
C GLU A 65 20.40 -34.89 -14.22
N THR A 66 21.58 -34.72 -14.82
CA THR A 66 21.74 -34.21 -16.18
C THR A 66 22.46 -35.25 -17.03
N ASP A 67 22.00 -35.46 -18.25
CA ASP A 67 22.72 -36.30 -19.21
C ASP A 67 23.85 -35.51 -19.87
N ALA A 68 25.07 -36.07 -19.88
CA ALA A 68 26.24 -35.47 -20.53
C ALA A 68 26.06 -35.27 -22.06
N ALA A 69 25.08 -35.95 -22.67
CA ALA A 69 24.70 -35.76 -24.07
C ALA A 69 23.63 -34.67 -24.30
N ASN A 70 23.11 -34.01 -23.24
CA ASN A 70 22.08 -32.97 -23.31
C ASN A 70 20.82 -33.38 -24.10
N THR A 71 20.39 -34.64 -23.99
CA THR A 71 19.09 -35.03 -24.52
C THR A 71 18.01 -34.75 -23.47
N GLU A 72 16.97 -33.97 -23.83
CA GLU A 72 15.88 -33.53 -22.93
C GLU A 72 15.13 -34.68 -22.22
N ALA A 73 15.32 -35.92 -22.68
CA ALA A 73 14.63 -37.09 -22.17
C ALA A 73 15.11 -37.58 -20.79
N ALA A 74 16.28 -37.15 -20.32
CA ALA A 74 16.91 -37.70 -19.10
C ALA A 74 17.09 -36.69 -17.95
N ASN A 75 16.87 -35.40 -18.21
CA ASN A 75 17.10 -34.35 -17.22
C ASN A 75 15.98 -34.33 -16.16
N THR A 76 16.34 -34.55 -14.89
CA THR A 76 15.37 -34.57 -13.79
C THR A 76 15.86 -33.80 -12.58
N PHE A 77 14.94 -33.28 -11.78
CA PHE A 77 15.22 -32.82 -10.42
C PHE A 77 14.26 -33.43 -9.42
N THR A 78 14.73 -33.53 -8.19
CA THR A 78 14.03 -34.11 -7.06
C THR A 78 13.83 -33.06 -5.98
N VAL A 79 12.63 -33.06 -5.39
CA VAL A 79 12.24 -32.17 -4.29
C VAL A 79 11.50 -32.96 -3.22
N HIS A 80 11.58 -32.50 -1.97
CA HIS A 80 10.80 -33.05 -0.87
C HIS A 80 9.61 -32.13 -0.56
N LEU A 81 8.42 -32.71 -0.46
CA LEU A 81 7.19 -31.98 -0.15
C LEU A 81 6.88 -32.08 1.34
N ALA A 82 6.81 -30.93 2.00
CA ALA A 82 6.40 -30.86 3.40
C ALA A 82 4.88 -31.14 3.56
N PRO A 83 4.42 -31.61 4.73
CA PRO A 83 2.99 -31.82 4.99
C PRO A 83 2.12 -30.57 4.80
N GLU A 84 2.65 -29.36 5.11
CA GLU A 84 1.94 -28.10 4.84
C GLU A 84 1.74 -27.90 3.33
N THR A 85 2.80 -28.10 2.53
CA THR A 85 2.75 -28.02 1.06
C THR A 85 1.69 -28.96 0.50
N LEU A 86 1.65 -30.21 0.97
CA LEU A 86 0.67 -31.20 0.51
C LEU A 86 -0.77 -30.80 0.87
N ARG A 87 -1.00 -30.16 2.02
CA ARG A 87 -2.35 -29.69 2.42
C ARG A 87 -2.80 -28.43 1.67
N LYS A 88 -1.88 -27.55 1.30
CA LYS A 88 -2.18 -26.23 0.75
C LYS A 88 -2.18 -26.17 -0.77
N THR A 89 -1.68 -27.19 -1.44
CA THR A 89 -1.41 -27.18 -2.88
C THR A 89 -2.00 -28.40 -3.59
N ASN A 90 -2.06 -28.35 -4.91
CA ASN A 90 -2.45 -29.48 -5.76
C ASN A 90 -1.34 -30.52 -5.95
N LEU A 91 -0.14 -30.33 -5.38
CA LEU A 91 1.01 -31.22 -5.62
C LEU A 91 0.79 -32.64 -5.10
N GLY A 92 0.01 -32.81 -4.03
CA GLY A 92 -0.34 -34.13 -3.51
C GLY A 92 -1.30 -34.94 -4.40
N LEU A 93 -1.87 -34.32 -5.44
CA LEU A 93 -2.79 -34.95 -6.39
C LEU A 93 -2.08 -35.40 -7.68
N LEU A 94 -0.81 -35.05 -7.84
CA LEU A 94 -0.05 -35.32 -9.06
C LEU A 94 0.19 -36.82 -9.26
N ARG A 95 0.22 -37.22 -10.52
CA ARG A 95 0.51 -38.58 -10.97
C ARG A 95 1.64 -38.56 -11.98
N THR A 96 2.31 -39.69 -12.15
CA THR A 96 3.28 -39.88 -13.23
C THR A 96 2.65 -39.52 -14.58
N GLY A 97 3.36 -38.71 -15.37
CA GLY A 97 2.93 -38.18 -16.65
C GLY A 97 2.18 -36.84 -16.59
N ASP A 98 1.82 -36.35 -15.39
CA ASP A 98 1.18 -35.04 -15.27
C ASP A 98 2.14 -33.91 -15.66
N GLY A 99 1.62 -32.94 -16.40
CA GLY A 99 2.33 -31.69 -16.70
C GLY A 99 2.31 -30.72 -15.51
N VAL A 100 3.43 -30.07 -15.26
CA VAL A 100 3.60 -29.05 -14.22
C VAL A 100 4.30 -27.80 -14.79
N ASN A 101 3.85 -26.62 -14.38
CA ASN A 101 4.53 -25.37 -14.70
C ASN A 101 5.84 -25.28 -13.89
N LEU A 102 6.94 -24.90 -14.55
CA LEU A 102 8.25 -24.71 -13.95
C LEU A 102 8.76 -23.28 -14.16
N GLU A 103 9.33 -22.69 -13.10
CA GLU A 103 10.02 -21.40 -13.15
C GLU A 103 11.20 -21.43 -12.18
N ARG A 104 12.37 -20.93 -12.58
CA ARG A 104 13.54 -20.83 -11.70
C ARG A 104 13.40 -19.59 -10.81
N ALA A 105 14.08 -19.61 -9.65
CA ALA A 105 14.19 -18.40 -8.84
C ALA A 105 14.82 -17.26 -9.65
N LEU A 106 14.23 -16.06 -9.53
CA LEU A 106 14.71 -14.87 -10.23
C LEU A 106 16.14 -14.53 -9.80
N ALA A 107 17.04 -14.43 -10.78
CA ALA A 107 18.42 -13.99 -10.55
C ALA A 107 18.47 -12.52 -10.11
N GLU A 108 19.53 -12.15 -9.38
CA GLU A 108 19.79 -10.75 -9.03
C GLU A 108 19.94 -9.91 -10.32
N GLY A 109 19.24 -8.76 -10.37
CA GLY A 109 19.17 -7.93 -11.58
C GLY A 109 18.32 -8.52 -12.72
N GLY A 110 17.70 -9.69 -12.51
CA GLY A 110 16.82 -10.33 -13.47
C GLY A 110 15.56 -9.51 -13.76
N ARG A 111 15.02 -9.68 -14.96
CA ARG A 111 13.80 -8.98 -15.39
C ARG A 111 12.57 -9.61 -14.76
N ASN A 112 11.80 -8.84 -13.99
CA ASN A 112 10.45 -9.23 -13.60
C ASN A 112 9.44 -8.82 -14.69
N SER A 113 8.95 -9.78 -15.48
CA SER A 113 7.96 -9.53 -16.54
C SER A 113 6.53 -9.92 -16.14
N GLY A 114 6.32 -10.36 -14.91
CA GLY A 114 5.01 -10.62 -14.32
C GLY A 114 4.78 -9.72 -13.11
N HIS A 115 4.69 -10.32 -11.93
CA HIS A 115 4.61 -9.59 -10.65
C HIS A 115 5.47 -10.29 -9.59
N ASN A 116 5.45 -9.80 -8.34
CA ASN A 116 6.24 -10.41 -7.26
C ASN A 116 5.58 -11.69 -6.75
N VAL A 117 5.99 -12.83 -7.32
CA VAL A 117 5.56 -14.16 -6.89
C VAL A 117 6.59 -14.71 -5.89
N GLN A 118 6.16 -15.13 -4.71
CA GLN A 118 7.02 -15.75 -3.70
C GLN A 118 7.19 -17.25 -3.94
N GLY A 119 6.18 -17.88 -4.53
CA GLY A 119 6.04 -19.32 -4.57
C GLY A 119 5.42 -19.89 -3.29
N HIS A 120 4.68 -19.07 -2.55
CA HIS A 120 4.05 -19.39 -1.27
C HIS A 120 2.53 -19.43 -1.44
N VAL A 121 2.05 -20.55 -1.98
CA VAL A 121 0.64 -20.78 -2.28
C VAL A 121 -0.22 -20.66 -1.01
N ASP A 122 -1.27 -19.84 -1.09
CA ASP A 122 -2.18 -19.56 0.02
C ASP A 122 -3.22 -20.67 0.23
N GLY A 123 -3.60 -21.30 -0.87
CA GLY A 123 -4.54 -22.40 -0.94
C GLY A 123 -4.83 -22.79 -2.38
N THR A 124 -5.82 -23.66 -2.57
CA THR A 124 -6.26 -24.09 -3.89
C THR A 124 -7.61 -23.49 -4.27
N GLY A 125 -7.76 -23.17 -5.55
CA GLY A 125 -9.03 -22.86 -6.19
C GLY A 125 -9.47 -24.03 -7.09
N VAL A 126 -10.67 -23.91 -7.65
CA VAL A 126 -11.22 -24.89 -8.59
C VAL A 126 -11.59 -24.19 -9.89
N VAL A 127 -11.22 -24.78 -11.03
CA VAL A 127 -11.70 -24.32 -12.34
C VAL A 127 -13.22 -24.44 -12.38
N PHE A 128 -13.91 -23.30 -12.35
CA PHE A 128 -15.35 -23.20 -12.28
C PHE A 128 -15.99 -23.27 -13.68
N SER A 129 -15.44 -22.50 -14.62
CA SER A 129 -15.85 -22.53 -16.01
C SER A 129 -14.71 -22.11 -16.93
N ARG A 130 -14.94 -22.33 -18.22
CA ARG A 130 -14.04 -21.93 -19.29
C ARG A 130 -14.80 -21.73 -20.59
N GLU A 131 -14.38 -20.73 -21.33
CA GLU A 131 -14.97 -20.37 -22.61
C GLU A 131 -13.91 -19.80 -23.53
N ASN A 132 -13.98 -20.15 -24.81
CA ASN A 132 -13.18 -19.46 -25.81
C ASN A 132 -13.83 -18.10 -26.07
N ASP A 133 -13.03 -17.05 -26.02
CA ASP A 133 -13.42 -15.68 -26.35
C ASP A 133 -12.47 -15.16 -27.41
N GLY A 134 -12.89 -15.28 -28.67
CA GLY A 134 -12.02 -15.10 -29.82
C GLY A 134 -10.84 -16.08 -29.80
N GLU A 135 -9.62 -15.55 -29.86
CA GLU A 135 -8.36 -16.29 -29.76
C GLU A 135 -7.93 -16.59 -28.32
N ALA A 136 -8.53 -15.91 -27.34
CA ALA A 136 -8.19 -16.08 -25.93
C ALA A 136 -9.05 -17.16 -25.27
N LEU A 137 -8.50 -17.81 -24.26
CA LEU A 137 -9.25 -18.72 -23.39
C LEU A 137 -9.57 -17.97 -22.10
N LYS A 138 -10.85 -17.70 -21.86
CA LYS A 138 -11.32 -17.20 -20.57
C LYS A 138 -11.49 -18.36 -19.62
N MET A 139 -10.89 -18.24 -18.43
CA MET A 139 -11.08 -19.19 -17.35
C MET A 139 -11.64 -18.48 -16.14
N VAL A 140 -12.60 -19.12 -15.47
CA VAL A 140 -13.17 -18.66 -14.20
C VAL A 140 -12.76 -19.64 -13.13
N ILE A 141 -12.18 -19.13 -12.05
CA ILE A 141 -11.74 -19.92 -10.90
C ILE A 141 -12.61 -19.54 -9.72
N ARG A 142 -13.13 -20.55 -9.02
CA ARG A 142 -13.71 -20.38 -7.69
C ARG A 142 -12.62 -20.50 -6.65
N ALA A 143 -12.42 -19.44 -5.87
CA ALA A 143 -11.43 -19.39 -4.81
C ALA A 143 -12.10 -19.52 -3.43
N PRO A 144 -11.35 -19.95 -2.40
CA PRO A 144 -11.83 -19.91 -1.02
C PRO A 144 -12.21 -18.49 -0.60
N PRO A 145 -13.33 -18.27 0.10
CA PRO A 145 -13.78 -16.93 0.52
C PRO A 145 -12.71 -16.09 1.24
N PRO A 146 -11.84 -16.65 2.12
CA PRO A 146 -10.79 -15.87 2.77
C PRO A 146 -9.77 -15.24 1.80
N LEU A 147 -9.57 -15.82 0.61
CA LEU A 147 -8.64 -15.29 -0.39
C LEU A 147 -9.27 -14.20 -1.25
N MET A 148 -10.60 -14.20 -1.38
CA MET A 148 -11.30 -13.28 -2.27
C MET A 148 -10.95 -11.82 -1.98
N LYS A 149 -10.83 -11.40 -0.71
CA LYS A 149 -10.51 -10.02 -0.32
C LYS A 149 -9.20 -9.48 -0.92
N TYR A 150 -8.27 -10.33 -1.36
CA TYR A 150 -7.01 -9.93 -2.01
C TYR A 150 -7.07 -9.91 -3.53
N ILE A 151 -8.15 -10.42 -4.13
CA ILE A 151 -8.33 -10.55 -5.58
C ILE A 151 -9.19 -9.39 -6.05
N VAL A 152 -8.64 -8.49 -6.86
CA VAL A 152 -9.32 -7.29 -7.35
C VAL A 152 -9.26 -7.20 -8.88
N PRO A 153 -10.28 -6.62 -9.56
CA PRO A 153 -10.23 -6.40 -10.99
C PRO A 153 -8.97 -5.63 -11.39
N LYS A 154 -8.33 -6.05 -12.48
CA LYS A 154 -7.05 -5.53 -13.00
C LYS A 154 -5.85 -5.70 -12.05
N GLY A 155 -6.02 -6.37 -10.92
CA GLY A 155 -4.91 -6.79 -10.06
C GLY A 155 -4.18 -8.02 -10.62
N PHE A 156 -3.03 -8.34 -10.02
CA PHE A 156 -2.29 -9.56 -10.31
C PHE A 156 -2.71 -10.72 -9.41
N ILE A 157 -2.56 -11.93 -9.95
CA ILE A 157 -2.65 -13.18 -9.22
C ILE A 157 -1.77 -14.23 -9.88
N ALA A 158 -1.19 -15.13 -9.11
CA ALA A 158 -0.51 -16.32 -9.62
C ALA A 158 -1.43 -17.55 -9.51
N VAL A 159 -1.71 -18.20 -10.65
CA VAL A 159 -2.50 -19.45 -10.73
C VAL A 159 -1.63 -20.55 -11.31
N ASP A 160 -1.41 -21.63 -10.55
CA ASP A 160 -0.39 -22.65 -10.86
C ASP A 160 0.99 -22.00 -11.20
N GLY A 161 1.33 -20.90 -10.53
CA GLY A 161 2.57 -20.16 -10.77
C GLY A 161 2.57 -19.27 -12.01
N THR A 162 1.47 -19.20 -12.78
CA THR A 162 1.35 -18.27 -13.90
C THR A 162 0.82 -16.93 -13.42
N SER A 163 1.57 -15.85 -13.63
CA SER A 163 1.18 -14.46 -13.38
C SER A 163 0.11 -14.04 -14.37
N LEU A 164 -1.05 -13.62 -13.85
CA LEU A 164 -2.23 -13.30 -14.64
C LEU A 164 -2.88 -12.01 -14.16
N THR A 165 -3.51 -11.29 -15.08
CA THR A 165 -4.36 -10.14 -14.76
C THR A 165 -5.78 -10.62 -14.51
N VAL A 166 -6.31 -10.28 -13.35
CA VAL A 166 -7.71 -10.53 -13.00
C VAL A 166 -8.61 -9.63 -13.87
N VAL A 167 -9.62 -10.22 -14.51
CA VAL A 167 -10.57 -9.48 -15.35
C VAL A 167 -11.80 -9.11 -14.54
N ASP A 168 -12.57 -10.11 -14.13
CA ASP A 168 -13.79 -9.92 -13.33
C ASP A 168 -13.66 -10.63 -11.99
N VAL A 169 -14.42 -10.13 -11.01
CA VAL A 169 -14.50 -10.70 -9.67
C VAL A 169 -15.95 -10.71 -9.22
N ASP A 170 -16.48 -11.89 -8.91
CA ASP A 170 -17.80 -12.08 -8.32
C ASP A 170 -17.62 -12.54 -6.87
N ARG A 171 -18.03 -11.68 -5.94
CA ARG A 171 -17.92 -11.93 -4.50
C ARG A 171 -18.97 -12.92 -4.00
N GLU A 172 -20.15 -12.94 -4.61
CA GLU A 172 -21.26 -13.80 -4.20
C GLU A 172 -20.92 -15.27 -4.53
N GLN A 173 -20.41 -15.51 -5.73
CA GLN A 173 -19.99 -16.85 -6.15
C GLN A 173 -18.57 -17.22 -5.69
N SER A 174 -17.84 -16.27 -5.09
CA SER A 174 -16.40 -16.40 -4.77
C SER A 174 -15.57 -16.82 -5.99
N THR A 175 -15.82 -16.17 -7.13
CA THR A 175 -15.13 -16.45 -8.39
C THR A 175 -14.38 -15.24 -8.93
N PHE A 176 -13.32 -15.50 -9.70
CA PHE A 176 -12.62 -14.50 -10.49
C PHE A 176 -12.25 -15.08 -11.85
N SER A 177 -12.05 -14.20 -12.84
CA SER A 177 -11.72 -14.59 -14.20
C SER A 177 -10.37 -14.04 -14.66
N PHE A 178 -9.78 -14.70 -15.65
CA PHE A 178 -8.62 -14.21 -16.41
C PHE A 178 -8.68 -14.71 -17.85
N MET A 179 -7.90 -14.05 -18.73
CA MET A 179 -7.75 -14.43 -20.13
C MET A 179 -6.37 -15.02 -20.36
N LEU A 180 -6.30 -16.14 -21.08
CA LEU A 180 -5.05 -16.69 -21.59
C LEU A 180 -4.94 -16.40 -23.08
N ILE A 181 -3.95 -15.60 -23.46
CA ILE A 181 -3.63 -15.35 -24.87
C ILE A 181 -3.00 -16.59 -25.51
N PRO A 182 -3.00 -16.73 -26.86
CA PRO A 182 -2.50 -17.93 -27.54
C PRO A 182 -1.09 -18.35 -27.13
N HIS A 183 -0.17 -17.40 -26.94
CA HIS A 183 1.18 -17.70 -26.48
C HIS A 183 1.17 -18.40 -25.11
N THR A 184 0.52 -17.80 -24.11
CA THR A 184 0.40 -18.37 -22.76
C THR A 184 -0.31 -19.72 -22.79
N GLN A 185 -1.32 -19.90 -23.66
CA GLN A 185 -2.01 -21.19 -23.78
C GLN A 185 -1.05 -22.32 -24.17
N SER A 186 -0.08 -22.06 -25.04
CA SER A 186 0.93 -23.07 -25.39
C SER A 186 1.97 -23.31 -24.29
N ALA A 187 2.27 -22.26 -23.50
CA ALA A 187 3.38 -22.23 -22.56
C ALA A 187 3.06 -22.74 -21.14
N VAL A 188 1.78 -22.85 -20.75
CA VAL A 188 1.40 -23.24 -19.38
C VAL A 188 0.39 -24.38 -19.33
N VAL A 189 0.25 -25.03 -18.17
CA VAL A 189 -0.66 -26.18 -17.98
C VAL A 189 -2.14 -25.80 -17.90
N LEU A 190 -2.47 -24.54 -17.58
CA LEU A 190 -3.84 -24.09 -17.30
C LEU A 190 -4.89 -24.42 -18.38
N PRO A 191 -4.62 -24.27 -19.69
CA PRO A 191 -5.60 -24.63 -20.73
C PRO A 191 -5.99 -26.12 -20.70
N ARG A 192 -5.07 -26.98 -20.20
CA ARG A 192 -5.26 -28.43 -20.13
C ARG A 192 -5.96 -28.89 -18.84
N ARG A 193 -5.99 -28.07 -17.78
CA ARG A 193 -6.83 -28.34 -16.58
C ARG A 193 -8.28 -28.45 -17.02
N LEU A 194 -9.19 -29.22 -16.43
CA LEU A 194 -10.61 -29.22 -16.83
C LEU A 194 -11.48 -28.55 -15.76
N VAL A 195 -12.76 -28.28 -16.05
CA VAL A 195 -13.71 -27.86 -15.00
C VAL A 195 -13.70 -28.89 -13.87
N GLY A 196 -13.60 -28.39 -12.62
CA GLY A 196 -13.43 -29.22 -11.43
C GLY A 196 -11.98 -29.52 -11.04
N HIS A 197 -10.98 -29.25 -11.89
CA HIS A 197 -9.58 -29.39 -11.49
C HIS A 197 -9.18 -28.34 -10.46
N GLN A 198 -8.30 -28.73 -9.54
CA GLN A 198 -7.69 -27.83 -8.57
C GLN A 198 -6.49 -27.11 -9.16
N VAL A 199 -6.36 -25.83 -8.82
CA VAL A 199 -5.23 -24.96 -9.18
C VAL A 199 -4.67 -24.32 -7.92
N ASN A 200 -3.35 -24.12 -7.87
CA ASN A 200 -2.70 -23.38 -6.78
C ASN A 200 -2.98 -21.90 -6.95
N LEU A 201 -3.31 -21.21 -5.84
CA LEU A 201 -3.53 -19.77 -5.81
C LEU A 201 -2.53 -19.10 -4.89
N GLU A 202 -1.78 -18.16 -5.44
CA GLU A 202 -0.99 -17.19 -4.67
C GLU A 202 -1.51 -15.80 -5.02
N VAL A 203 -2.08 -15.11 -4.02
CA VAL A 203 -2.53 -13.72 -4.20
C VAL A 203 -1.34 -12.77 -4.12
N ASP A 204 -1.46 -11.59 -4.72
CA ASP A 204 -0.41 -10.57 -4.66
C ASP A 204 -0.05 -10.24 -3.20
N VAL A 205 1.22 -10.45 -2.84
CA VAL A 205 1.72 -10.21 -1.50
C VAL A 205 1.51 -8.76 -1.05
N THR A 206 1.49 -7.81 -1.99
CA THR A 206 1.20 -6.40 -1.72
C THR A 206 -0.13 -6.23 -1.01
N ALA A 207 -1.16 -6.99 -1.42
CA ALA A 207 -2.48 -6.93 -0.79
C ALA A 207 -2.46 -7.41 0.67
N LYS A 208 -1.61 -8.41 0.99
CA LYS A 208 -1.44 -8.90 2.37
C LYS A 208 -0.70 -7.88 3.25
N TYR A 209 0.33 -7.24 2.73
CA TYR A 209 1.04 -6.19 3.47
C TYR A 209 0.15 -4.98 3.73
N VAL A 210 -0.63 -4.56 2.74
CA VAL A 210 -1.64 -3.50 2.90
C VAL A 210 -2.66 -3.89 3.97
N GLU A 211 -3.20 -5.11 3.94
CA GLU A 211 -4.14 -5.56 4.97
C GLU A 211 -3.49 -5.56 6.36
N ALA A 212 -2.29 -6.13 6.51
CA ALA A 212 -1.61 -6.20 7.79
C ALA A 212 -1.37 -4.79 8.37
N GLN A 213 -0.98 -3.82 7.54
CA GLN A 213 -0.79 -2.44 7.94
C GLN A 213 -2.12 -1.77 8.34
N LEU A 214 -3.20 -1.98 7.58
CA LEU A 214 -4.52 -1.44 7.91
C LEU A 214 -5.07 -2.04 9.22
N GLN A 215 -4.89 -3.34 9.45
CA GLN A 215 -5.29 -3.99 10.70
C GLN A 215 -4.54 -3.43 11.91
N GLN A 216 -3.23 -3.19 11.78
CA GLN A 216 -2.44 -2.55 12.83
C GLN A 216 -2.94 -1.13 13.12
N GLN A 217 -3.26 -0.34 12.09
CA GLN A 217 -3.81 1.00 12.26
C GLN A 217 -5.16 0.98 12.98
N GLN A 218 -6.06 0.05 12.62
CA GLN A 218 -7.36 -0.09 13.27
C GLN A 218 -7.23 -0.50 14.75
N GLN A 219 -6.30 -1.40 15.07
CA GLN A 219 -6.03 -1.80 16.46
C GLN A 219 -5.51 -0.62 17.29
N GLN A 220 -4.61 0.19 16.74
CA GLN A 220 -4.09 1.39 17.42
C GLN A 220 -5.20 2.43 17.68
N GLN A 221 -6.09 2.65 16.70
CA GLN A 221 -7.24 3.55 16.87
C GLN A 221 -8.23 3.04 17.93
N GLN A 222 -8.47 1.72 18.00
CA GLN A 222 -9.32 1.13 19.04
C GLN A 222 -8.69 1.28 20.43
N GLN A 223 -7.39 1.02 20.57
CA GLN A 223 -6.67 1.18 21.83
C GLN A 223 -6.68 2.63 22.34
N GLN A 224 -6.52 3.61 21.44
CA GLN A 224 -6.65 5.03 21.77
C GLN A 224 -8.07 5.41 22.22
N LYS A 225 -9.11 4.89 21.57
CA LYS A 225 -10.50 5.11 21.99
C LYS A 225 -10.82 4.51 23.35
N THR A 226 -10.27 3.34 23.69
CA THR A 226 -10.45 2.74 25.02
C THR A 226 -9.70 3.48 26.12
N THR A 227 -8.52 4.06 25.84
CA THR A 227 -7.79 4.86 26.84
C THR A 227 -8.44 6.22 27.09
N LEU A 228 -9.15 6.79 26.12
CA LEU A 228 -9.91 8.04 26.28
C LEU A 228 -11.33 7.82 26.85
N GLY A 229 -11.82 6.57 26.91
CA GLY A 229 -13.16 6.23 27.39
C GLY A 229 -13.27 5.98 28.90
N ASP A 230 -12.17 5.70 29.59
CA ASP A 230 -12.16 5.40 31.03
C ASP A 230 -12.17 6.66 31.93
N ASP A 231 -11.91 7.85 31.36
CA ASP A 231 -11.97 9.14 32.11
C ASP A 231 -13.37 9.79 32.10
N ALA A 232 -14.39 9.14 31.51
CA ALA A 232 -15.75 9.66 31.38
C ALA A 232 -16.81 8.88 32.17
N ALA A 233 -16.43 8.20 33.26
CA ALA A 233 -17.40 7.65 34.20
C ALA A 233 -17.68 8.68 35.32
N PRO A 234 -18.87 9.31 35.40
CA PRO A 234 -19.23 10.08 36.58
C PRO A 234 -19.38 9.12 37.75
N HIS A 235 -18.76 9.48 38.88
CA HIS A 235 -18.99 8.85 40.17
C HIS A 235 -20.50 8.77 40.47
N ALA A 236 -21.09 7.60 40.28
CA ALA A 236 -22.42 7.29 40.79
C ALA A 236 -22.25 6.81 42.24
N SER A 237 -22.62 7.68 43.18
CA SER A 237 -22.74 7.36 44.59
C SER A 237 -23.73 6.24 44.82
N ASP A 238 -23.25 5.24 45.54
CA ASP A 238 -23.95 4.11 46.12
C ASP A 238 -25.16 4.56 46.96
N GLN A 239 -26.39 4.20 46.55
CA GLN A 239 -27.54 4.06 47.46
C GLN A 239 -28.38 2.86 47.06
N ASN A 240 -28.51 1.99 48.04
CA ASN A 240 -29.12 0.68 48.04
C ASN A 240 -30.59 0.80 48.48
N THR A 241 -31.56 0.18 47.78
CA THR A 241 -32.72 -0.49 48.41
C THR A 241 -33.51 -1.37 47.42
N PRO A 242 -34.01 -2.56 47.84
CA PRO A 242 -34.74 -3.48 46.96
C PRO A 242 -36.25 -3.50 47.23
N ALA A 243 -37.07 -3.55 46.17
CA ALA A 243 -38.50 -3.94 46.11
C ALA A 243 -39.05 -3.55 44.72
N THR A 244 -40.01 -4.17 44.02
CA THR A 244 -40.91 -5.32 44.17
C THR A 244 -41.56 -5.51 42.78
N ALA A 245 -42.17 -6.67 42.55
CA ALA A 245 -42.83 -7.11 41.33
C ALA A 245 -43.97 -6.19 40.79
N GLY A 246 -44.24 -6.28 39.48
CA GLY A 246 -45.46 -5.74 38.86
C GLY A 246 -45.61 -6.13 37.39
N GLN A 247 -46.75 -6.75 37.06
CA GLN A 247 -47.16 -7.27 35.75
C GLN A 247 -47.71 -6.20 34.78
N GLY A 248 -47.87 -6.56 33.50
CA GLY A 248 -48.81 -5.95 32.53
C GLY A 248 -48.10 -5.32 31.32
N SER A 249 -48.15 -5.83 30.08
CA SER A 249 -49.26 -6.11 29.13
C SER A 249 -49.24 -5.13 27.94
N THR A 250 -49.23 -5.70 26.73
CA THR A 250 -49.88 -5.25 25.47
C THR A 250 -49.42 -3.97 24.75
N GLY A 251 -48.82 -4.16 23.56
CA GLY A 251 -49.51 -3.97 22.27
C GLY A 251 -49.42 -2.62 21.54
N HIS A 252 -48.81 -2.62 20.35
CA HIS A 252 -49.16 -1.92 19.07
C HIS A 252 -47.88 -1.91 18.19
N SER A 253 -47.74 -2.63 17.07
CA SER A 253 -48.46 -2.58 15.77
C SER A 253 -48.31 -1.25 15.04
N GLY A 254 -47.61 -1.26 13.90
CA GLY A 254 -47.51 -0.13 12.98
C GLY A 254 -46.53 -0.36 11.81
N ASP A 255 -46.89 -1.26 10.90
CA ASP A 255 -46.34 -1.38 9.53
C ASP A 255 -46.72 -0.17 8.64
N GLY A 256 -45.92 0.07 7.59
CA GLY A 256 -46.34 0.87 6.41
C GLY A 256 -45.21 1.71 5.80
N ASN A 257 -44.38 1.25 4.86
CA ASN A 257 -44.61 0.85 3.45
C ASN A 257 -44.36 1.98 2.41
N ASN A 258 -43.42 1.69 1.49
CA ASN A 258 -43.29 2.05 0.06
C ASN A 258 -43.30 3.50 -0.45
N GLY A 259 -42.16 3.93 -1.02
CA GLY A 259 -41.82 3.66 -2.43
C GLY A 259 -42.16 4.74 -3.48
N ARG A 260 -41.18 5.04 -4.38
CA ARG A 260 -41.25 5.32 -5.85
C ARG A 260 -40.03 6.12 -6.34
N SER A 261 -39.16 5.53 -7.19
CA SER A 261 -39.13 5.54 -8.68
C SER A 261 -38.58 6.87 -9.26
N SER A 262 -37.31 6.91 -9.73
CA SER A 262 -36.83 6.67 -11.12
C SER A 262 -37.13 7.78 -12.13
N SER A 263 -36.09 8.37 -12.74
CA SER A 263 -36.05 8.63 -14.19
C SER A 263 -34.66 9.11 -14.66
N SER A 264 -34.21 8.48 -15.73
CA SER A 264 -33.07 8.76 -16.61
C SER A 264 -33.30 9.93 -17.57
N SER A 265 -32.22 10.59 -18.02
CA SER A 265 -32.11 11.08 -19.41
C SER A 265 -30.67 11.46 -19.80
N SER A 266 -30.25 10.97 -20.96
CA SER A 266 -29.01 11.20 -21.70
C SER A 266 -28.95 12.55 -22.44
N ALA A 267 -27.74 13.08 -22.71
CA ALA A 267 -27.14 13.22 -24.06
C ALA A 267 -26.18 14.43 -24.24
N ASN A 268 -25.18 14.18 -25.09
CA ASN A 268 -24.33 15.09 -25.90
C ASN A 268 -23.06 15.73 -25.30
N ALA A 269 -21.93 15.18 -25.74
CA ALA A 269 -20.60 15.79 -25.75
C ALA A 269 -20.31 16.45 -27.12
N PRO A 270 -19.60 17.59 -27.18
CA PRO A 270 -19.03 18.10 -28.42
C PRO A 270 -17.56 17.67 -28.58
N THR A 271 -17.23 17.22 -29.78
CA THR A 271 -15.90 16.84 -30.24
C THR A 271 -15.03 18.09 -30.45
N VAL A 272 -13.90 18.19 -29.74
CA VAL A 272 -12.83 19.16 -30.04
C VAL A 272 -11.61 18.37 -30.49
N THR A 273 -11.04 18.74 -31.64
CA THR A 273 -9.94 18.06 -32.32
C THR A 273 -8.63 18.19 -31.56
N ALA A 274 -8.06 17.05 -31.14
CA ALA A 274 -6.84 16.92 -30.33
C ALA A 274 -5.56 17.53 -30.92
N ASP A 275 -5.57 17.89 -32.21
CA ASP A 275 -4.36 18.36 -32.91
C ASP A 275 -4.01 19.83 -32.63
N ALA A 276 -4.97 20.65 -32.21
CA ALA A 276 -4.72 22.07 -31.92
C ALA A 276 -4.10 22.32 -30.53
N GLU A 277 -4.43 21.49 -29.53
CA GLU A 277 -3.83 21.58 -28.20
C GLU A 277 -2.38 21.10 -28.19
N MET A 278 -2.06 20.05 -28.94
CA MET A 278 -0.69 19.52 -29.03
C MET A 278 0.30 20.52 -29.67
N ALA A 279 -0.15 21.30 -30.65
CA ALA A 279 0.67 22.35 -31.26
C ALA A 279 0.93 23.53 -30.30
N ALA A 280 -0.04 23.88 -29.44
CA ALA A 280 0.12 24.92 -28.43
C ALA A 280 1.08 24.49 -27.30
N ILE A 281 1.01 23.23 -26.87
CA ILE A 281 1.89 22.64 -25.84
C ILE A 281 3.34 22.58 -26.33
N SER A 282 3.56 22.19 -27.60
CA SER A 282 4.92 22.10 -28.14
C SER A 282 5.62 23.46 -28.25
N SER A 283 4.87 24.55 -28.39
CA SER A 283 5.42 25.92 -28.45
C SER A 283 5.84 26.49 -27.08
N GLN A 284 5.36 25.91 -25.97
CA GLN A 284 5.74 26.31 -24.61
C GLN A 284 7.03 25.63 -24.13
N THR A 285 7.42 24.50 -24.72
CA THR A 285 8.56 23.69 -24.30
C THR A 285 9.92 24.24 -24.76
N GLU A 286 9.95 25.09 -25.79
CA GLU A 286 11.20 25.63 -26.36
C GLU A 286 11.82 26.81 -25.58
N ARG A 287 11.13 27.33 -24.55
CA ARG A 287 11.71 28.31 -23.61
C ARG A 287 11.99 27.63 -22.28
N GLY A 288 13.25 27.27 -22.04
CA GLY A 288 13.76 26.55 -20.86
C GLY A 288 13.41 27.18 -19.50
N ARG A 289 12.16 27.04 -19.08
CA ARG A 289 11.67 27.21 -17.71
C ARG A 289 10.72 26.05 -17.46
N THR A 290 11.18 25.01 -16.77
CA THR A 290 10.24 24.06 -16.15
C THR A 290 9.54 24.79 -15.01
N VAL A 291 8.42 25.44 -15.34
CA VAL A 291 7.57 26.14 -14.37
C VAL A 291 6.63 25.12 -13.72
N HIS A 292 7.13 24.33 -12.78
CA HIS A 292 6.23 23.76 -11.77
C HIS A 292 5.90 24.88 -10.77
N GLY A 293 4.64 25.30 -10.72
CA GLY A 293 4.09 26.14 -9.64
C GLY A 293 4.01 27.65 -9.86
N ALA A 294 4.63 28.26 -10.89
CA ALA A 294 4.41 29.69 -11.14
C ALA A 294 3.13 29.92 -11.95
N GLY A 295 1.99 29.98 -11.26
CA GLY A 295 0.72 30.28 -11.92
C GLY A 295 -0.54 30.14 -11.05
N LEU A 296 -0.48 29.51 -9.89
CA LEU A 296 -1.65 29.44 -9.00
C LEU A 296 -1.86 30.81 -8.33
N ARG A 297 -2.72 31.65 -8.93
CA ARG A 297 -3.28 32.83 -8.27
C ARG A 297 -4.53 32.42 -7.52
N VAL A 298 -4.36 31.72 -6.40
CA VAL A 298 -5.44 31.59 -5.43
C VAL A 298 -5.56 32.94 -4.71
N PRO A 299 -6.75 33.57 -4.62
CA PRO A 299 -6.90 34.86 -3.97
C PRO A 299 -6.47 34.76 -2.49
N LEU A 300 -5.34 35.38 -2.14
CA LEU A 300 -4.89 35.54 -0.76
C LEU A 300 -5.71 36.65 -0.10
N GLY A 301 -6.95 36.34 0.27
CA GLY A 301 -7.89 37.26 0.92
C GLY A 301 -8.00 37.06 2.43
N VAL A 302 -6.95 36.57 3.09
CA VAL A 302 -7.00 36.13 4.50
C VAL A 302 -5.89 36.80 5.30
N ASP A 303 -6.20 37.18 6.54
CA ASP A 303 -5.21 37.64 7.52
C ASP A 303 -4.27 36.49 7.88
N THR A 304 -3.00 36.62 7.49
CA THR A 304 -1.96 35.62 7.69
C THR A 304 -1.21 35.79 9.01
N SER A 305 -1.48 36.86 9.77
CA SER A 305 -0.76 37.18 11.01
C SER A 305 -0.98 36.16 12.13
N THR A 306 -2.10 35.44 12.08
CA THR A 306 -2.48 34.39 13.03
C THR A 306 -2.11 32.98 12.57
N CYS A 307 -1.63 32.83 11.32
CA CYS A 307 -1.33 31.52 10.72
C CYS A 307 -0.15 30.85 11.45
N ARG A 308 -0.38 29.63 11.96
CA ARG A 308 0.63 28.79 12.61
C ARG A 308 1.18 27.77 11.64
N VAL A 309 2.48 27.84 11.38
CA VAL A 309 3.17 27.01 10.39
C VAL A 309 4.18 26.12 11.09
N ALA A 310 4.15 24.82 10.80
CA ALA A 310 5.23 23.92 11.15
C ALA A 310 6.10 23.63 9.93
N ILE A 311 7.42 23.70 10.07
CA ILE A 311 8.39 23.26 9.06
C ILE A 311 9.10 22.03 9.61
N VAL A 312 8.89 20.87 8.97
CA VAL A 312 9.55 19.61 9.32
C VAL A 312 10.60 19.32 8.25
N LYS A 313 11.88 19.39 8.61
CA LYS A 313 13.00 19.33 7.66
C LYS A 313 13.97 18.20 7.96
N THR A 314 14.60 17.65 6.92
CA THR A 314 15.64 16.61 7.07
C THR A 314 17.00 17.21 7.42
N CYS A 315 17.83 16.47 8.16
CA CYS A 315 19.24 16.83 8.42
C CYS A 315 20.18 16.40 7.29
N TRP A 316 19.75 15.48 6.42
CA TRP A 316 20.52 15.12 5.23
C TRP A 316 20.54 16.27 4.23
N HIS A 317 21.72 16.56 3.68
CA HIS A 317 21.97 17.73 2.81
C HIS A 317 21.67 19.07 3.48
N ASP A 318 22.02 19.21 4.77
CA ASP A 318 21.68 20.35 5.62
C ASP A 318 21.98 21.73 5.00
N GLU A 319 23.08 21.88 4.26
CA GLU A 319 23.38 23.15 3.56
C GLU A 319 22.30 23.53 2.54
N LEU A 320 21.87 22.59 1.69
CA LEU A 320 20.82 22.83 0.70
C LEU A 320 19.44 22.94 1.34
N ILE A 321 19.17 22.12 2.37
CA ILE A 321 17.95 22.24 3.17
C ILE A 321 17.88 23.61 3.83
N GLY A 322 19.00 24.12 4.36
CA GLY A 322 19.12 25.45 4.95
C GLY A 322 18.74 26.55 3.96
N VAL A 323 19.26 26.51 2.74
CA VAL A 323 18.90 27.45 1.67
C VAL A 323 17.39 27.41 1.39
N MET A 324 16.80 26.21 1.26
CA MET A 324 15.35 26.08 1.02
C MET A 324 14.52 26.61 2.18
N ARG A 325 14.92 26.27 3.41
CA ARG A 325 14.27 26.72 4.64
C ARG A 325 14.30 28.23 4.75
N ASP A 326 15.46 28.86 4.58
CA ASP A 326 15.63 30.31 4.73
C ASP A 326 14.74 31.07 3.74
N LYS A 327 14.73 30.64 2.47
CA LYS A 327 13.85 31.22 1.44
C LYS A 327 12.37 31.04 1.77
N CYS A 328 11.97 29.85 2.20
CA CYS A 328 10.59 29.57 2.57
C CYS A 328 10.16 30.42 3.78
N VAL A 329 10.99 30.50 4.83
CA VAL A 329 10.71 31.31 6.02
C VAL A 329 10.63 32.79 5.66
N GLN A 330 11.60 33.32 4.92
CA GLN A 330 11.57 34.72 4.47
C GLN A 330 10.28 35.01 3.69
N ARG A 331 9.86 34.09 2.80
CA ARG A 331 8.61 34.25 2.06
C ARG A 331 7.37 34.22 2.95
N LEU A 332 7.33 33.38 3.99
CA LEU A 332 6.23 33.37 4.96
C LEU A 332 6.13 34.73 5.68
N LEU A 333 7.27 35.28 6.12
CA LEU A 333 7.35 36.59 6.78
C LEU A 333 6.89 37.73 5.85
N ASP A 334 7.35 37.74 4.59
CA ASP A 334 6.96 38.72 3.57
C ASP A 334 5.44 38.71 3.30
N ARG A 335 4.80 37.56 3.55
CA ARG A 335 3.35 37.38 3.42
C ARG A 335 2.58 37.63 4.72
N GLY A 336 3.23 38.05 5.79
CA GLY A 336 2.61 38.48 7.05
C GLY A 336 2.53 37.43 8.15
N VAL A 337 3.06 36.22 7.95
CA VAL A 337 3.15 35.22 9.02
C VAL A 337 4.14 35.70 10.09
N GLN A 338 3.75 35.64 11.36
CA GLN A 338 4.62 36.06 12.46
C GLN A 338 5.72 35.03 12.73
N GLN A 339 6.94 35.50 13.02
CA GLN A 339 8.08 34.63 13.34
C GLN A 339 7.79 33.69 14.52
N SER A 340 7.05 34.16 15.52
CA SER A 340 6.63 33.37 16.69
C SER A 340 5.67 32.22 16.34
N ASN A 341 5.04 32.26 15.16
CA ASN A 341 4.09 31.25 14.70
C ASN A 341 4.74 30.21 13.79
N ILE A 342 6.05 30.30 13.53
CA ILE A 342 6.80 29.34 12.74
C ILE A 342 7.56 28.42 13.68
N THR A 343 7.21 27.14 13.69
CA THR A 343 7.90 26.09 14.45
C THR A 343 8.72 25.21 13.52
N GLU A 344 10.01 25.03 13.80
CA GLU A 344 10.89 24.14 13.05
C GLU A 344 11.16 22.83 13.80
N VAL A 345 11.08 21.69 13.10
CA VAL A 345 11.42 20.37 13.61
C VAL A 345 12.39 19.71 12.64
N ALA A 346 13.50 19.19 13.15
CA ALA A 346 14.49 18.46 12.36
C ALA A 346 14.33 16.95 12.52
N VAL A 347 14.48 16.21 11.42
CA VAL A 347 14.48 14.74 11.39
C VAL A 347 15.71 14.19 10.68
N PRO A 348 16.18 12.97 10.97
CA PRO A 348 17.37 12.41 10.32
C PRO A 348 17.27 12.40 8.79
N GLY A 349 16.21 11.85 8.21
CA GLY A 349 16.01 11.78 6.76
C GLY A 349 14.54 11.85 6.35
N SER A 350 14.30 11.74 5.04
CA SER A 350 12.96 11.90 4.46
C SER A 350 11.98 10.83 4.92
N PHE A 351 12.48 9.64 5.29
CA PHE A 351 11.67 8.52 5.76
C PHE A 351 10.99 8.83 7.10
N GLU A 352 11.60 9.65 7.95
CA GLU A 352 11.05 10.04 9.25
C GLU A 352 10.08 11.24 9.17
N LEU A 353 9.98 11.93 8.03
CA LEU A 353 9.09 13.08 7.86
C LEU A 353 7.63 12.77 8.26
N PRO A 354 6.98 11.69 7.75
CA PRO A 354 5.60 11.39 8.12
C PRO A 354 5.44 11.14 9.62
N PHE A 355 6.39 10.45 10.25
CA PHE A 355 6.35 10.14 11.67
C PHE A 355 6.45 11.41 12.54
N ALA A 356 7.36 12.31 12.20
CA ALA A 356 7.52 13.57 12.93
C ALA A 356 6.30 14.48 12.76
N VAL A 357 5.73 14.56 11.55
CA VAL A 357 4.48 15.31 11.31
C VAL A 357 3.34 14.71 12.13
N ALA A 358 3.14 13.39 12.08
CA ALA A 358 2.11 12.70 12.86
C ALA A 358 2.25 12.98 14.36
N SER A 359 3.47 12.90 14.88
CA SER A 359 3.77 13.17 16.28
C SER A 359 3.49 14.62 16.66
N LEU A 360 3.87 15.56 15.78
CA LEU A 360 3.67 16.99 15.98
C LEU A 360 2.18 17.34 16.04
N LEU A 361 1.38 16.78 15.13
CA LEU A 361 -0.07 17.00 15.06
C LEU A 361 -0.83 16.27 16.19
N SER A 362 -0.26 15.20 16.75
CA SER A 362 -0.89 14.43 17.84
C SER A 362 -0.66 15.02 19.25
N ARG A 363 0.36 15.87 19.44
CA ARG A 363 0.80 16.38 20.76
C ARG A 363 -0.22 17.23 21.53
N LYS A 364 -1.37 17.60 20.94
CA LYS A 364 -2.45 18.35 21.62
C LYS A 364 -3.44 17.49 22.40
N GLN A 365 -3.47 16.17 22.24
CA GLN A 365 -4.41 15.33 23.03
C GLN A 365 -3.96 15.09 24.48
N GLN A 366 -2.72 15.44 24.87
CA GLN A 366 -2.20 15.17 26.22
C GLN A 366 -1.93 16.41 27.09
N THR A 367 -1.87 17.62 26.53
CA THR A 367 -1.54 18.84 27.32
C THR A 367 -2.74 19.48 28.04
N GLY A 368 -3.88 18.79 28.10
CA GLY A 368 -5.08 19.24 28.82
C GLY A 368 -5.18 18.82 30.29
N SER A 369 -4.19 18.09 30.83
CA SER A 369 -4.24 17.65 32.24
C SER A 369 -2.87 17.66 32.91
N SER A 370 -2.47 18.83 33.40
CA SER A 370 -1.52 18.94 34.52
C SER A 370 -1.60 20.33 35.15
N ASN A 371 -2.59 20.53 36.02
CA ASN A 371 -2.47 21.49 37.11
C ASN A 371 -2.46 20.68 38.41
N ILE A 372 -1.26 20.34 38.88
CA ILE A 372 -1.04 19.97 40.28
C ILE A 372 -0.18 21.10 40.85
N GLY A 373 -0.77 21.83 41.79
CA GLY A 373 -0.22 23.06 42.32
C GLY A 373 1.09 22.88 43.09
N ALA A 374 1.89 23.94 43.05
CA ALA A 374 2.72 24.33 44.16
C ALA A 374 2.36 25.80 44.47
N ASP A 375 1.75 25.94 45.64
CA ASP A 375 1.49 27.17 46.38
C ASP A 375 2.83 27.77 46.85
N ASP A 376 3.09 29.04 46.52
CA ASP A 376 3.77 30.01 47.39
C ASP A 376 3.59 31.45 46.85
N GLY A 377 2.70 32.20 47.51
CA GLY A 377 2.96 33.56 48.01
C GLY A 377 3.28 34.71 47.04
N GLY A 378 2.35 35.65 46.89
CA GLY A 378 2.65 37.03 46.46
C GLY A 378 1.43 37.84 46.05
N GLU A 379 0.99 38.75 46.94
CA GLU A 379 -0.04 39.77 46.72
C GLU A 379 0.35 40.76 45.60
N ASP A 380 -0.61 41.13 44.72
CA ASP A 380 -0.86 42.55 44.39
C ASP A 380 -2.24 42.76 43.72
N ASP A 381 -2.86 43.87 44.06
CA ASP A 381 -4.21 44.32 43.74
C ASP A 381 -4.37 44.92 42.33
N GLY A 382 -5.57 44.84 41.74
CA GLY A 382 -6.01 45.89 40.80
C GLY A 382 -6.93 45.52 39.63
N ALA A 383 -8.23 45.73 39.86
CA ALA A 383 -9.25 46.29 38.95
C ALA A 383 -9.55 45.64 37.57
N ASN A 384 -10.81 45.19 37.50
CA ASN A 384 -11.64 44.83 36.35
C ASN A 384 -11.83 45.97 35.33
N ASP A 385 -11.94 45.66 34.03
CA ASP A 385 -13.03 46.10 33.14
C ASP A 385 -12.81 45.67 31.67
N GLY A 386 -13.88 45.13 31.04
CA GLY A 386 -14.03 45.15 29.57
C GLY A 386 -14.34 43.82 28.91
N ALA A 387 -15.60 43.38 28.97
CA ALA A 387 -16.15 42.36 28.10
C ALA A 387 -16.28 42.86 26.65
N ALA A 388 -15.90 42.03 25.67
CA ALA A 388 -16.51 42.01 24.35
C ALA A 388 -16.25 40.66 23.66
N ASP A 389 -17.36 40.04 23.28
CA ASP A 389 -17.50 38.73 22.65
C ASP A 389 -16.67 38.54 21.38
N GLY A 390 -16.13 37.33 21.26
CA GLY A 390 -15.47 36.83 20.06
C GLY A 390 -15.12 35.36 20.23
N ALA A 391 -16.11 34.52 20.56
CA ALA A 391 -15.95 33.07 20.55
C ALA A 391 -15.71 32.61 19.10
N ALA A 392 -14.45 32.53 18.71
CA ALA A 392 -14.02 31.87 17.49
C ALA A 392 -13.83 30.38 17.78
N ASP A 393 -14.46 29.56 16.96
CA ASP A 393 -14.45 28.10 16.99
C ASP A 393 -13.01 27.54 16.99
N ASP A 394 -12.53 27.05 18.14
CA ASP A 394 -11.21 26.42 18.30
C ASP A 394 -11.26 24.95 17.86
N ASP A 395 -11.21 24.73 16.54
CA ASP A 395 -10.98 23.41 15.94
C ASP A 395 -9.48 23.03 16.03
N GLY A 396 -9.12 22.46 17.19
CA GLY A 396 -8.37 21.19 17.31
C GLY A 396 -6.88 21.13 16.96
N SER A 397 -6.41 21.75 15.88
CA SER A 397 -5.00 21.64 15.45
C SER A 397 -4.11 22.72 16.08
N ALA A 398 -2.86 22.36 16.43
CA ALA A 398 -1.84 23.34 16.86
C ALA A 398 -1.25 24.14 15.69
N PHE A 399 -1.41 23.66 14.46
CA PHE A 399 -0.86 24.26 13.24
C PHE A 399 -1.93 24.33 12.15
N ASP A 400 -1.96 25.43 11.42
CA ASP A 400 -2.89 25.63 10.31
C ASP A 400 -2.34 25.00 9.02
N VAL A 401 -1.02 24.80 8.93
CA VAL A 401 -0.36 24.11 7.82
C VAL A 401 1.01 23.58 8.24
N VAL A 402 1.43 22.48 7.61
CA VAL A 402 2.78 21.91 7.76
C VAL A 402 3.52 21.95 6.43
N ILE A 403 4.83 22.21 6.45
CA ILE A 403 5.71 22.15 5.28
C ILE A 403 6.78 21.09 5.55
N CYS A 404 6.77 20.02 4.77
CA CYS A 404 7.81 19.00 4.81
C CYS A 404 8.93 19.36 3.84
N MET A 405 10.18 19.36 4.29
CA MET A 405 11.35 19.68 3.46
C MET A 405 12.37 18.56 3.49
N GLY A 406 12.78 18.08 2.32
CA GLY A 406 13.78 17.03 2.21
C GLY A 406 14.41 16.97 0.83
N ILE A 407 15.50 16.22 0.72
CA ILE A 407 16.16 15.91 -0.56
C ILE A 407 16.39 14.40 -0.61
N LEU A 408 15.95 13.77 -1.69
CA LEU A 408 16.21 12.39 -2.06
C LEU A 408 17.02 12.36 -3.35
N LEU A 409 18.30 12.02 -3.22
CA LEU A 409 19.19 11.87 -4.36
C LEU A 409 19.21 10.44 -4.88
N LYS A 410 19.24 10.29 -6.20
CA LYS A 410 19.49 8.99 -6.84
C LYS A 410 20.88 8.48 -6.46
N GLY A 411 20.90 7.37 -5.74
CA GLY A 411 22.12 6.63 -5.42
C GLY A 411 22.40 5.51 -6.42
N GLY A 412 23.37 4.64 -6.08
CA GLY A 412 23.67 3.41 -6.85
C GLY A 412 22.63 2.30 -6.69
N THR A 413 21.58 2.52 -5.90
CA THR A 413 20.51 1.56 -5.62
C THR A 413 19.14 2.24 -5.76
N ILE A 414 18.06 1.44 -5.78
CA ILE A 414 16.67 1.91 -5.87
C ILE A 414 16.16 2.62 -4.60
N HIS A 415 17.02 2.88 -3.62
CA HIS A 415 16.63 3.35 -2.29
C HIS A 415 15.86 4.68 -2.34
N MET A 416 16.21 5.57 -3.27
CA MET A 416 15.50 6.81 -3.55
C MET A 416 14.03 6.54 -3.90
N GLU A 417 13.77 5.60 -4.81
CA GLU A 417 12.43 5.26 -5.29
C GLU A 417 11.62 4.59 -4.18
N VAL A 418 12.24 3.71 -3.39
CA VAL A 418 11.61 3.07 -2.23
C VAL A 418 11.19 4.11 -1.18
N ILE A 419 12.08 5.05 -0.80
CA ILE A 419 11.70 6.09 0.16
C ILE A 419 10.65 7.04 -0.43
N ALA A 420 10.81 7.50 -1.67
CA ALA A 420 9.86 8.42 -2.28
C ALA A 420 8.45 7.81 -2.36
N ASN A 421 8.35 6.53 -2.74
CA ASN A 421 7.09 5.79 -2.82
C ASN A 421 6.49 5.46 -1.45
N ALA A 422 7.27 5.47 -0.38
CA ALA A 422 6.77 5.31 0.99
C ALA A 422 6.31 6.66 1.59
N VAL A 423 7.10 7.72 1.42
CA VAL A 423 6.91 9.01 2.09
C VAL A 423 5.79 9.84 1.44
N THR A 424 5.71 9.86 0.10
CA THR A 424 4.70 10.64 -0.63
C THR A 424 3.27 10.26 -0.26
N PRO A 425 2.85 8.98 -0.31
CA PRO A 425 1.50 8.61 0.09
C PRO A 425 1.28 8.75 1.59
N ALA A 426 2.31 8.54 2.44
CA ALA A 426 2.17 8.71 3.89
C ALA A 426 1.89 10.17 4.29
N ILE A 427 2.52 11.15 3.64
CA ILE A 427 2.22 12.57 3.86
C ILE A 427 0.82 12.93 3.36
N MET A 428 0.42 12.43 2.19
CA MET A 428 -0.94 12.65 1.68
C MET A 428 -2.01 12.05 2.61
N ASP A 429 -1.80 10.82 3.08
CA ASP A 429 -2.66 10.15 4.04
C ASP A 429 -2.76 10.92 5.36
N LEU A 430 -1.64 11.45 5.87
CA LEU A 430 -1.65 12.31 7.07
C LEU A 430 -2.48 13.56 6.87
N GLN A 431 -2.35 14.24 5.74
CA GLN A 431 -3.17 15.41 5.43
C GLN A 431 -4.67 15.04 5.42
N LEU A 432 -5.04 13.93 4.77
CA LEU A 432 -6.42 13.46 4.70
C LEU A 432 -6.98 13.07 6.07
N ARG A 433 -6.18 12.40 6.91
CA ARG A 433 -6.61 11.93 8.23
C ARG A 433 -6.68 13.02 9.29
N THR A 434 -5.74 13.96 9.26
CA THR A 434 -5.65 15.02 10.28
C THR A 434 -6.48 16.25 9.89
N GLY A 435 -6.84 16.39 8.62
CA GLY A 435 -7.48 17.61 8.11
C GLY A 435 -6.55 18.83 8.09
N VAL A 436 -5.28 18.67 8.49
CA VAL A 436 -4.27 19.73 8.45
C VAL A 436 -3.55 19.66 7.11
N PRO A 437 -3.56 20.74 6.31
CA PRO A 437 -2.84 20.78 5.05
C PRO A 437 -1.33 20.57 5.23
N ILE A 438 -0.71 19.78 4.35
CA ILE A 438 0.73 19.50 4.35
C ILE A 438 1.31 19.77 2.96
N VAL A 439 2.24 20.73 2.88
CA VAL A 439 3.03 20.99 1.68
C VAL A 439 4.16 19.96 1.56
N PHE A 440 4.19 19.27 0.43
CA PHE A 440 5.22 18.29 0.11
C PHE A 440 6.43 18.94 -0.59
N GLY A 441 7.40 19.42 0.18
CA GLY A 441 8.66 20.01 -0.28
C GLY A 441 9.85 19.05 -0.26
N VAL A 442 9.64 17.77 -0.64
CA VAL A 442 10.73 16.79 -0.77
C VAL A 442 11.20 16.74 -2.23
N LEU A 443 12.43 17.15 -2.49
CA LEU A 443 13.04 17.13 -3.82
C LEU A 443 13.54 15.73 -4.16
N THR A 444 12.99 15.11 -5.20
CA THR A 444 13.47 13.85 -5.77
C THR A 444 14.35 14.14 -6.99
N THR A 445 15.68 14.09 -6.83
CA THR A 445 16.63 14.55 -7.85
C THR A 445 17.63 13.46 -8.25
N LEU A 446 18.05 13.50 -9.52
CA LEU A 446 18.98 12.53 -10.09
C LEU A 446 20.43 12.85 -9.78
N SER A 447 20.74 14.11 -9.45
CA SER A 447 22.10 14.55 -9.08
C SER A 447 22.07 15.68 -8.06
N ILE A 448 23.23 15.94 -7.44
CA ILE A 448 23.39 17.01 -6.45
C ILE A 448 23.30 18.39 -7.10
N GLU A 449 23.73 18.54 -8.36
CA GLU A 449 23.61 19.77 -9.13
C GLU A 449 22.12 20.11 -9.34
N GLN A 450 21.31 19.12 -9.70
CA GLN A 450 19.86 19.30 -9.85
C GLN A 450 19.21 19.69 -8.51
N ALA A 451 19.63 19.08 -7.39
CA ALA A 451 19.16 19.47 -6.06
C ALA A 451 19.52 20.94 -5.75
N SER A 452 20.76 21.33 -6.04
CA SER A 452 21.23 22.70 -5.85
C SER A 452 20.47 23.71 -6.70
N GLU A 453 20.26 23.44 -7.99
CA GLU A 453 19.48 24.31 -8.90
C GLU A 453 18.05 24.51 -8.37
N ARG A 454 17.41 23.43 -7.91
CA ARG A 454 16.04 23.48 -7.37
C ARG A 454 15.99 24.25 -6.04
N ALA A 455 16.93 24.00 -5.13
CA ALA A 455 17.02 24.71 -3.86
C ALA A 455 17.25 26.22 -4.05
N HIS A 456 18.07 26.61 -5.03
CA HIS A 456 18.37 28.01 -5.35
C HIS A 456 17.33 28.68 -6.28
N SER A 457 16.33 27.95 -6.77
CA SER A 457 15.23 28.51 -7.55
C SER A 457 14.18 29.22 -6.67
N ALA A 458 13.08 29.68 -7.27
CA ALA A 458 11.91 30.22 -6.57
C ALA A 458 10.98 29.12 -5.99
N LEU A 459 11.35 27.84 -6.13
CA LEU A 459 10.53 26.72 -5.68
C LEU A 459 10.30 26.72 -4.14
N PRO A 460 11.30 26.98 -3.28
CA PRO A 460 11.04 27.03 -1.84
C PRO A 460 10.12 28.18 -1.43
N GLU A 461 10.14 29.30 -2.16
CA GLU A 461 9.23 30.43 -1.94
C GLU A 461 7.79 30.04 -2.34
N SER A 462 7.62 29.24 -3.39
CA SER A 462 6.28 28.79 -3.80
C SER A 462 5.66 27.79 -2.82
N TRP A 463 6.47 27.07 -2.04
CA TRP A 463 5.98 26.25 -0.92
C TRP A 463 5.35 27.10 0.18
N ALA A 464 5.94 28.25 0.52
CA ALA A 464 5.36 29.19 1.47
C ALA A 464 4.04 29.78 0.94
N ASP A 465 4.01 30.21 -0.32
CA ASP A 465 2.80 30.73 -0.97
C ASP A 465 1.68 29.66 -0.99
N SER A 466 2.03 28.40 -1.26
CA SER A 466 1.09 27.27 -1.22
C SER A 466 0.60 26.99 0.20
N ALA A 467 1.49 27.00 1.18
CA ALA A 467 1.16 26.75 2.58
C ALA A 467 0.11 27.75 3.09
N ILE A 468 0.32 29.04 2.81
CA ILE A 468 -0.61 30.10 3.19
C ILE A 468 -1.95 29.92 2.48
N SER A 469 -1.93 29.64 1.17
CA SER A 469 -3.16 29.39 0.42
C SER A 469 -3.93 28.19 0.98
N MET A 470 -3.23 27.13 1.37
CA MET A 470 -3.83 25.92 1.93
C MET A 470 -4.38 26.15 3.34
N ALA A 471 -3.68 26.92 4.18
CA ALA A 471 -4.16 27.32 5.50
C ALA A 471 -5.42 28.20 5.41
N ALA A 472 -5.42 29.17 4.49
CA ALA A 472 -6.55 30.07 4.22
C ALA A 472 -7.80 29.33 3.73
N HIS A 473 -7.62 28.28 2.94
CA HIS A 473 -8.69 27.48 2.35
C HIS A 473 -8.85 26.12 3.00
N ASN A 474 -8.46 25.94 4.27
CA ASN A 474 -8.61 24.66 4.95
C ASN A 474 -10.08 24.21 4.89
N PHE A 475 -10.38 23.30 3.96
CA PHE A 475 -11.74 22.91 3.59
C PHE A 475 -12.49 22.27 4.76
N SER A 476 -11.76 21.73 5.74
CA SER A 476 -12.31 21.17 6.97
C SER A 476 -12.98 22.20 7.88
N ARG A 477 -12.61 23.50 7.77
CA ARG A 477 -13.19 24.60 8.57
C ARG A 477 -14.35 25.32 7.88
N ASN A 478 -14.52 25.13 6.57
CA ASN A 478 -15.46 25.91 5.74
C ASN A 478 -16.57 25.06 5.10
N VAL A 479 -16.70 23.77 5.45
CA VAL A 479 -17.73 22.84 4.94
C VAL A 479 -18.58 22.28 6.07
#